data_AF-A0A369K3V1-F1
#
_entry.id   AF-A0A369K3V1-F1
#
_cell.length_a   1.000
_cell.length_b   1.000
_cell.length_c   1.000
_cell.angle_alpha   90.00
_cell.angle_beta   90.00
_cell.angle_gamma   90.00
#
_symmetry.space_group_name_H-M   'P 1'
#
loop_
_entity.id
_entity.type
_entity.pdbx_description
1 polymer ?
#
loop_
_entity_poly.entity_id
_entity_poly.type
_entity_poly.pdbx_seq_one_letter_code
_entity_poly.pdbx_strand_id
1 'polypeptide(L)'
;MKIAVEGCCHGELDMIYTRIAQLESQNNYKVDLLLICGDFQAVRNDADLQCMAVPDKYKELKDFYKYYSGERTAPILTMIIGGNHEASNYMWELYHGGWLAPNIYFLGHAGSVLVNGIRIAGASGIFKANDFRQGNHEKMPYDSSAIRSIYHIREYCIRKLSLLPKPTIFLSHDWPHQIEHHGDLRALLAHKSFLRADIDAARLGSPPLMGLLTTLRPQWWFAAHLHTRFEAVVVHEGVASEGVGVVGGGRETEPAVVERNPDEIVIDDDDDEDASPASAPPPAVPVVPPVETQPRSQTYRNPDEIMLSDEEDTVTAPPPPPPAVPHASPPPGSVTRFLALDKCLPRRQFLEIIDVPTHEPPPSPSSSSPQPKLTYDPAWLAITRAFHPLLSLTRAQSPFPDEDTARTMVSRETAWVEEHVGEKGVLEIGKCQVFAWTAPPIPAGDAGDGERGGGGRGGRGGRGGRGGRGRGGAQNGGGGRRVQPPWYTNPQTVAFCEILEIENKINPPPPGIAAAAGPLGGVSGDHGDGEGSRGEGMGVDVL
;
A
#
# COMPACT_ATOMS: atom_id res chain seq x y z
N MET A 1 5.42 22.31 5.74
CA MET A 1 4.79 21.66 4.56
C MET A 1 3.38 21.22 4.93
N LYS A 2 2.40 21.53 4.10
CA LYS A 2 1.02 21.05 4.23
C LYS A 2 0.86 19.77 3.45
N ILE A 3 0.51 18.69 4.15
CA ILE A 3 0.40 17.36 3.58
C ILE A 3 -1.05 16.92 3.68
N ALA A 4 -1.65 16.52 2.56
CA ALA A 4 -2.90 15.80 2.54
C ALA A 4 -2.63 14.31 2.74
N VAL A 5 -3.38 13.67 3.62
CA VAL A 5 -3.33 12.23 3.87
C VAL A 5 -4.69 11.63 3.52
N GLU A 6 -4.69 10.58 2.71
CA GLU A 6 -5.86 9.88 2.23
C GLU A 6 -5.79 8.39 2.63
N GLY A 7 -6.96 7.82 2.97
CA GLY A 7 -7.11 6.42 3.37
C GLY A 7 -7.04 5.46 2.19
N CYS A 8 -8.21 5.01 1.72
CA CYS A 8 -8.36 4.08 0.59
C CYS A 8 -8.96 4.80 -0.63
N CYS A 9 -8.18 4.91 -1.71
CA CYS A 9 -8.56 5.65 -2.89
C CYS A 9 -9.65 4.96 -3.73
N HIS A 10 -9.56 3.64 -3.93
CA HIS A 10 -10.43 2.84 -4.80
C HIS A 10 -10.62 3.42 -6.21
N GLY A 11 -9.56 4.05 -6.75
CA GLY A 11 -9.54 4.65 -8.07
C GLY A 11 -10.28 5.99 -8.22
N GLU A 12 -10.82 6.57 -7.15
CA GLU A 12 -11.59 7.83 -7.16
C GLU A 12 -10.67 9.08 -7.09
N LEU A 13 -9.63 9.12 -7.93
CA LEU A 13 -8.60 10.16 -7.90
C LEU A 13 -9.16 11.56 -8.17
N ASP A 14 -10.10 11.67 -9.10
CA ASP A 14 -10.71 12.96 -9.46
C ASP A 14 -11.43 13.59 -8.25
N MET A 15 -12.10 12.76 -7.45
CA MET A 15 -12.81 13.19 -6.25
C MET A 15 -11.84 13.69 -5.18
N ILE A 16 -10.73 12.99 -4.99
CA ILE A 16 -9.67 13.36 -4.03
C ILE A 16 -9.08 14.72 -4.38
N TYR A 17 -8.62 14.91 -5.64
CA TYR A 17 -8.05 16.18 -6.06
C TYR A 17 -9.07 17.33 -6.01
N THR A 18 -10.32 17.08 -6.42
CA THR A 18 -11.40 18.06 -6.31
C THR A 18 -11.61 18.48 -4.86
N ARG A 19 -11.61 17.53 -3.93
CA ARG A 19 -11.77 17.81 -2.50
C ARG A 19 -10.62 18.63 -1.94
N ILE A 20 -9.38 18.32 -2.34
CA ILE A 20 -8.20 19.10 -1.94
C ILE A 20 -8.32 20.55 -2.45
N ALA A 21 -8.65 20.74 -3.73
CA ALA A 21 -8.82 22.08 -4.30
C ALA A 21 -9.92 22.91 -3.59
N GLN A 22 -11.02 22.26 -3.20
CA GLN A 22 -12.05 22.90 -2.37
C GLN A 22 -11.50 23.32 -1.01
N LEU A 23 -10.74 22.46 -0.33
CA LEU A 23 -10.14 22.77 0.96
C LEU A 23 -9.11 23.90 0.88
N GLU A 24 -8.28 23.92 -0.17
CA GLU A 24 -7.33 25.00 -0.43
C GLU A 24 -8.04 26.35 -0.59
N SER A 25 -9.11 26.39 -1.40
CA SER A 25 -9.88 27.61 -1.64
C SER A 25 -10.65 28.09 -0.41
N GLN A 26 -11.19 27.17 0.41
CA GLN A 26 -11.96 27.50 1.60
C GLN A 26 -11.09 28.03 2.74
N ASN A 27 -9.88 27.49 2.90
CA ASN A 27 -9.04 27.74 4.07
C ASN A 27 -7.80 28.60 3.76
N ASN A 28 -7.66 29.07 2.51
CA ASN A 28 -6.57 29.91 2.05
C ASN A 28 -5.16 29.34 2.33
N TYR A 29 -4.94 28.09 1.89
CA TYR A 29 -3.63 27.47 1.88
C TYR A 29 -3.38 26.65 0.61
N LYS A 30 -2.15 26.18 0.43
CA LYS A 30 -1.77 25.22 -0.60
C LYS A 30 -1.28 23.92 0.02
N VAL A 31 -1.70 22.80 -0.56
CA VAL A 31 -1.23 21.47 -0.22
C VAL A 31 0.00 21.18 -1.07
N ASP A 32 1.09 20.82 -0.40
CA ASP A 32 2.38 20.56 -1.06
C ASP A 32 2.48 19.11 -1.54
N LEU A 33 1.91 18.16 -0.78
CA LEU A 33 2.06 16.71 -0.99
C LEU A 33 0.75 15.99 -0.63
N LEU A 34 0.37 15.00 -1.43
CA LEU A 34 -0.68 14.03 -1.12
C LEU A 34 -0.06 12.66 -0.81
N LEU A 35 -0.44 12.05 0.31
CA LEU A 35 -0.09 10.68 0.69
C LEU A 35 -1.34 9.80 0.64
N ILE A 36 -1.30 8.69 -0.11
CA ILE A 36 -2.38 7.71 -0.20
C ILE A 36 -1.93 6.39 0.44
N CYS A 37 -2.70 5.90 1.41
CA CYS A 37 -2.34 4.75 2.22
C CYS A 37 -2.74 3.39 1.59
N GLY A 38 -3.06 3.35 0.30
CA GLY A 38 -3.27 2.11 -0.47
C GLY A 38 -4.66 1.99 -1.06
N ASP A 39 -4.93 0.79 -1.59
CA ASP A 39 -6.07 0.51 -2.49
C ASP A 39 -6.19 1.59 -3.57
N PHE A 40 -5.06 1.94 -4.18
CA PHE A 40 -4.94 2.99 -5.17
C PHE A 40 -5.59 2.59 -6.50
N GLN A 41 -5.49 1.30 -6.86
CA GLN A 41 -6.00 0.72 -8.10
C GLN A 41 -5.34 1.35 -9.34
N ALA A 42 -4.02 1.18 -9.48
CA ALA A 42 -3.22 1.66 -10.62
C ALA A 42 -3.51 0.91 -11.96
N VAL A 43 -4.77 0.84 -12.38
CA VAL A 43 -5.22 0.10 -13.56
C VAL A 43 -4.96 0.91 -14.84
N ARG A 44 -4.03 0.45 -15.69
CA ARG A 44 -3.66 1.16 -16.93
C ARG A 44 -4.66 0.92 -18.06
N ASN A 45 -5.24 -0.27 -18.11
CA ASN A 45 -6.22 -0.72 -19.10
C ASN A 45 -7.03 -1.95 -18.61
N ASP A 46 -7.98 -2.44 -19.41
CA ASP A 46 -8.85 -3.58 -19.05
C ASP A 46 -8.09 -4.87 -18.70
N ALA A 47 -6.88 -5.08 -19.22
CA ALA A 47 -6.11 -6.29 -18.94
C ALA A 47 -5.62 -6.31 -17.48
N ASP A 48 -5.22 -5.16 -16.93
CA ASP A 48 -4.78 -5.03 -15.54
C ASP A 48 -5.89 -5.39 -14.54
N LEU A 49 -7.18 -5.23 -14.90
CA LEU A 49 -8.31 -5.69 -14.07
C LEU A 49 -8.25 -7.21 -13.80
N GLN A 50 -7.62 -7.99 -14.68
CA GLN A 50 -7.46 -9.43 -14.51
C GLN A 50 -6.36 -9.80 -13.49
N CYS A 51 -5.55 -8.81 -13.08
CA CYS A 51 -4.50 -8.93 -12.07
C CYS A 51 -4.92 -8.37 -10.71
N MET A 52 -6.16 -7.89 -10.57
CA MET A 52 -6.71 -7.39 -9.31
C MET A 52 -7.47 -8.48 -8.55
N ALA A 53 -7.19 -8.62 -7.26
CA ALA A 53 -7.95 -9.46 -6.34
C ALA A 53 -9.26 -8.78 -5.88
N VAL A 54 -10.16 -8.54 -6.83
CA VAL A 54 -11.49 -7.97 -6.60
C VAL A 54 -12.51 -8.91 -7.24
N PRO A 55 -13.69 -9.15 -6.62
CA PRO A 55 -14.74 -9.91 -7.29
C PRO A 55 -15.13 -9.26 -8.63
N ASP A 56 -15.27 -10.05 -9.70
CA ASP A 56 -15.41 -9.53 -11.08
C ASP A 56 -16.54 -8.50 -11.27
N LYS A 57 -17.62 -8.59 -10.48
CA LYS A 57 -18.73 -7.63 -10.52
C LYS A 57 -18.38 -6.22 -10.05
N TYR A 58 -17.25 -6.04 -9.35
CA TYR A 58 -16.79 -4.77 -8.79
C TYR A 58 -15.55 -4.22 -9.51
N LYS A 59 -15.02 -4.94 -10.51
CA LYS A 59 -13.86 -4.48 -11.29
C LYS A 59 -14.26 -3.35 -12.24
N GLU A 60 -13.66 -2.18 -12.06
CA GLU A 60 -13.88 -0.98 -12.87
C GLU A 60 -12.54 -0.29 -13.12
N LEU A 61 -12.38 0.35 -14.29
CA LEU A 61 -11.17 1.12 -14.63
C LEU A 61 -10.95 2.35 -13.73
N LYS A 62 -12.06 2.95 -13.25
CA LYS A 62 -12.07 4.19 -12.45
C LYS A 62 -11.24 5.30 -13.12
N ASP A 63 -10.49 6.12 -12.38
CA ASP A 63 -9.86 7.32 -12.94
C ASP A 63 -8.42 7.14 -13.40
N PHE A 64 -7.66 6.21 -12.80
CA PHE A 64 -6.20 6.17 -12.97
C PHE A 64 -5.73 6.05 -14.42
N TYR A 65 -6.45 5.30 -15.27
CA TYR A 65 -6.08 5.14 -16.68
C TYR A 65 -5.96 6.49 -17.43
N LYS A 66 -6.71 7.53 -17.01
CA LYS A 66 -6.65 8.90 -17.57
C LYS A 66 -5.34 9.61 -17.21
N TYR A 67 -4.83 9.35 -16.01
CA TYR A 67 -3.53 9.87 -15.55
C TYR A 67 -2.38 9.12 -16.21
N TYR A 68 -2.52 7.81 -16.34
CA TYR A 68 -1.55 6.99 -17.05
C TYR A 68 -1.47 7.39 -18.52
N SER A 69 -2.58 7.56 -19.23
CA SER A 69 -2.61 7.94 -20.66
C SER A 69 -2.12 9.37 -20.95
N GLY A 70 -2.06 10.23 -19.93
CA GLY A 70 -1.75 11.66 -20.07
C GLY A 70 -2.98 12.52 -20.44
N GLU A 71 -4.19 11.97 -20.43
CA GLU A 71 -5.43 12.75 -20.52
C GLU A 71 -5.55 13.72 -19.34
N ARG A 72 -5.04 13.32 -18.16
CA ARG A 72 -4.96 14.14 -16.94
C ARG A 72 -3.56 14.08 -16.36
N THR A 73 -3.22 15.12 -15.61
CA THR A 73 -1.99 15.20 -14.82
C THR A 73 -2.35 15.45 -13.36
N ALA A 74 -1.69 14.76 -12.43
CA ALA A 74 -1.90 15.00 -11.01
C ALA A 74 -1.45 16.43 -10.64
N PRO A 75 -2.34 17.26 -10.05
CA PRO A 75 -2.05 18.67 -9.80
C PRO A 75 -1.07 18.87 -8.63
N ILE A 76 -0.88 17.85 -7.80
CA ILE A 76 -0.07 17.86 -6.58
C ILE A 76 0.80 16.61 -6.61
N LEU A 77 2.04 16.72 -6.13
CA LEU A 77 2.89 15.54 -5.95
C LEU A 77 2.14 14.53 -5.07
N THR A 78 1.91 13.34 -5.62
CA THR A 78 1.10 12.31 -4.98
C THR A 78 1.96 11.08 -4.77
N MET A 79 2.20 10.73 -3.51
CA MET A 79 2.93 9.53 -3.12
C MET A 79 1.97 8.49 -2.58
N ILE A 80 2.17 7.24 -3.00
CA ILE A 80 1.25 6.14 -2.67
C ILE A 80 2.04 4.92 -2.20
N ILE A 81 1.41 4.12 -1.33
CA ILE A 81 1.76 2.71 -1.09
C ILE A 81 0.65 1.82 -1.67
N GLY A 82 0.90 0.51 -1.80
CA GLY A 82 -0.11 -0.45 -2.26
C GLY A 82 -0.98 -0.99 -1.12
N GLY A 83 -2.25 -1.27 -1.41
CA GLY A 83 -3.15 -2.06 -0.56
C GLY A 83 -3.33 -3.49 -1.06
N ASN A 84 -4.52 -4.05 -0.88
CA ASN A 84 -4.90 -5.38 -1.35
C ASN A 84 -5.73 -5.35 -2.65
N HIS A 85 -6.35 -4.22 -2.99
CA HIS A 85 -7.05 -4.02 -4.25
C HIS A 85 -6.18 -3.22 -5.22
N GLU A 86 -5.18 -3.88 -5.81
CA GLU A 86 -4.23 -3.22 -6.71
C GLU A 86 -4.13 -3.93 -8.06
N ALA A 87 -3.74 -3.19 -9.09
CA ALA A 87 -3.19 -3.76 -10.30
C ALA A 87 -1.79 -4.33 -10.01
N SER A 88 -1.74 -5.46 -9.29
CA SER A 88 -0.51 -5.97 -8.67
C SER A 88 0.61 -6.26 -9.66
N ASN A 89 0.28 -6.54 -10.92
CA ASN A 89 1.27 -6.67 -11.99
C ASN A 89 2.02 -5.36 -12.25
N TYR A 90 1.33 -4.22 -12.29
CA TYR A 90 1.98 -2.93 -12.49
C TYR A 90 2.74 -2.47 -11.25
N MET A 91 2.19 -2.73 -10.05
CA MET A 91 2.89 -2.47 -8.79
C MET A 91 4.19 -3.30 -8.69
N TRP A 92 4.16 -4.56 -9.14
CA TRP A 92 5.34 -5.43 -9.19
C TRP A 92 6.42 -4.90 -10.14
N GLU A 93 6.04 -4.35 -11.30
CA GLU A 93 6.99 -3.73 -12.24
C GLU A 93 7.84 -2.62 -11.58
N LEU A 94 7.30 -1.97 -10.55
CA LEU A 94 7.89 -0.89 -9.76
C LEU A 94 8.15 -1.33 -8.31
N TYR A 95 8.58 -2.58 -8.10
CA TYR A 95 8.83 -3.14 -6.76
C TYR A 95 9.71 -2.24 -5.86
N HIS A 96 10.71 -1.58 -6.45
CA HIS A 96 11.63 -0.66 -5.77
C HIS A 96 11.16 0.80 -5.68
N GLY A 97 9.94 1.09 -6.17
CA GLY A 97 9.37 2.42 -6.29
C GLY A 97 9.62 3.05 -7.66
N GLY A 98 8.76 4.00 -8.04
CA GLY A 98 8.82 4.70 -9.31
C GLY A 98 7.53 5.47 -9.65
N TRP A 99 7.56 6.22 -10.74
CA TRP A 99 6.42 6.99 -11.22
C TRP A 99 5.38 6.08 -11.88
N LEU A 100 4.18 6.04 -11.31
CA LEU A 100 3.00 5.38 -11.89
C LEU A 100 2.38 6.21 -13.02
N ALA A 101 2.47 7.54 -12.89
CA ALA A 101 2.05 8.53 -13.87
C ALA A 101 2.83 9.84 -13.56
N PRO A 102 2.81 10.84 -14.45
CA PRO A 102 3.39 12.14 -14.14
C PRO A 102 2.85 12.69 -12.81
N ASN A 103 3.78 12.99 -11.89
CA ASN A 103 3.50 13.53 -10.54
C ASN A 103 2.80 12.54 -9.56
N ILE A 104 2.73 11.25 -9.89
CA ILE A 104 2.24 10.16 -9.03
C ILE A 104 3.36 9.13 -8.81
N TYR A 105 3.88 9.03 -7.59
CA TYR A 105 5.01 8.18 -7.23
C TYR A 105 4.58 7.03 -6.31
N PHE A 106 4.86 5.79 -6.72
CA PHE A 106 4.73 4.62 -5.88
C PHE A 106 6.00 4.41 -5.05
N LEU A 107 5.86 4.25 -3.74
CA LEU A 107 6.98 4.06 -2.82
C LEU A 107 7.64 2.67 -2.96
N GLY A 108 6.99 1.72 -3.64
CA GLY A 108 7.44 0.34 -3.76
C GLY A 108 6.76 -0.60 -2.77
N HIS A 109 7.09 -1.90 -2.82
CA HIS A 109 6.57 -2.88 -1.85
C HIS A 109 7.00 -2.56 -0.41
N ALA A 110 8.18 -1.96 -0.28
CA ALA A 110 8.62 -1.18 0.87
C ALA A 110 9.56 -0.10 0.36
N GLY A 111 9.58 1.06 1.03
CA GLY A 111 10.42 2.16 0.59
C GLY A 111 10.60 3.26 1.61
N SER A 112 11.62 4.10 1.37
CA SER A 112 11.79 5.39 2.04
C SER A 112 12.41 6.40 1.07
N VAL A 113 11.87 7.62 1.09
CA VAL A 113 12.31 8.76 0.28
C VAL A 113 12.31 10.03 1.13
N LEU A 114 12.94 11.09 0.62
CA LEU A 114 12.93 12.40 1.26
C LEU A 114 12.14 13.38 0.41
N VAL A 115 11.18 14.09 1.04
CA VAL A 115 10.44 15.20 0.42
C VAL A 115 10.80 16.47 1.17
N ASN A 116 11.51 17.39 0.53
CA ASN A 116 12.06 18.60 1.19
C ASN A 116 12.80 18.26 2.52
N GLY A 117 13.56 17.16 2.51
CA GLY A 117 14.29 16.66 3.68
C GLY A 117 13.45 15.87 4.71
N ILE A 118 12.13 15.82 4.58
CA ILE A 118 11.27 15.00 5.44
C ILE A 118 11.34 13.54 4.99
N ARG A 119 11.78 12.65 5.87
CA ARG A 119 11.80 11.21 5.61
C ARG A 119 10.39 10.60 5.72
N ILE A 120 9.94 10.03 4.61
CA ILE A 120 8.67 9.32 4.48
C ILE A 120 8.98 7.88 4.10
N ALA A 121 8.60 6.94 4.96
CA ALA A 121 8.78 5.51 4.76
C ALA A 121 7.42 4.80 4.69
N GLY A 122 7.39 3.59 4.14
CA GLY A 122 6.16 2.81 4.14
C GLY A 122 6.32 1.35 3.73
N ALA A 123 5.31 0.58 4.09
CA ALA A 123 5.15 -0.83 3.75
C ALA A 123 3.82 -1.01 3.01
N SER A 124 3.89 -1.56 1.80
CA SER A 124 2.72 -1.85 0.99
C SER A 124 2.13 -3.22 1.33
N GLY A 125 0.81 -3.35 1.22
CA GLY A 125 0.11 -4.62 1.34
C GLY A 125 -0.51 -4.88 2.71
N ILE A 126 -1.03 -6.10 2.87
CA ILE A 126 -1.64 -6.60 4.12
C ILE A 126 -0.88 -7.79 4.69
N PHE A 127 -1.07 -8.11 5.97
CA PHE A 127 -0.40 -9.22 6.60
C PHE A 127 -1.16 -10.54 6.44
N LYS A 128 -0.48 -11.58 5.94
CA LYS A 128 -0.95 -12.97 6.03
C LYS A 128 0.17 -13.86 6.56
N ALA A 129 -0.06 -14.53 7.69
CA ALA A 129 0.95 -15.30 8.40
C ALA A 129 1.61 -16.39 7.53
N ASN A 130 0.83 -17.07 6.69
CA ASN A 130 1.31 -18.17 5.86
C ASN A 130 2.31 -17.71 4.79
N ASP A 131 2.17 -16.48 4.29
CA ASP A 131 3.02 -15.95 3.22
C ASP A 131 4.17 -15.08 3.75
N PHE A 132 4.05 -14.58 4.98
CA PHE A 132 5.00 -13.63 5.57
C PHE A 132 6.47 -14.09 5.49
N ARG A 133 6.73 -15.37 5.78
CA ARG A 133 8.09 -15.95 5.80
C ARG A 133 8.56 -16.49 4.43
N GLN A 134 7.73 -16.41 3.40
CA GLN A 134 8.09 -16.87 2.06
C GLN A 134 8.86 -15.79 1.30
N GLY A 135 9.51 -16.15 0.19
CA GLY A 135 9.94 -15.17 -0.81
C GLY A 135 8.82 -14.78 -1.78
N ASN A 136 9.12 -13.87 -2.70
CA ASN A 136 8.19 -13.39 -3.74
C ASN A 136 8.20 -14.32 -4.95
N HIS A 137 7.36 -15.33 -4.94
CA HIS A 137 7.37 -16.42 -5.92
C HIS A 137 6.29 -16.29 -7.00
N GLU A 138 5.43 -15.28 -6.88
CA GLU A 138 4.34 -15.00 -7.78
C GLU A 138 4.86 -14.65 -9.17
N LYS A 139 4.30 -15.27 -10.21
CA LYS A 139 4.70 -15.04 -11.60
C LYS A 139 3.47 -14.86 -12.48
N MET A 140 3.57 -13.92 -13.41
CA MET A 140 2.54 -13.71 -14.42
C MET A 140 2.54 -14.87 -15.44
N PRO A 141 1.35 -15.34 -15.89
CA PRO A 141 0.03 -14.96 -15.41
C PRO A 141 -0.25 -15.53 -14.00
N TYR A 142 -0.82 -14.70 -13.11
CA TYR A 142 -1.20 -15.09 -11.76
C TYR A 142 -2.36 -16.07 -11.76
N ASP A 143 -2.22 -17.14 -11.00
CA ASP A 143 -3.36 -17.97 -10.60
C ASP A 143 -4.14 -17.32 -9.44
N SER A 144 -5.19 -17.98 -8.98
CA SER A 144 -6.02 -17.49 -7.88
C SER A 144 -5.29 -17.37 -6.53
N SER A 145 -4.19 -18.09 -6.33
CA SER A 145 -3.37 -17.95 -5.12
C SER A 145 -2.43 -16.76 -5.28
N ALA A 146 -1.70 -16.68 -6.39
CA ALA A 146 -0.70 -15.66 -6.66
C ALA A 146 -1.30 -14.25 -6.71
N ILE A 147 -2.52 -14.11 -7.24
CA ILE A 147 -3.21 -12.81 -7.28
C ILE A 147 -3.50 -12.25 -5.88
N ARG A 148 -3.55 -13.13 -4.85
CA ARG A 148 -3.71 -12.74 -3.44
C ARG A 148 -2.37 -12.59 -2.74
N SER A 149 -1.51 -13.60 -2.86
CA SER A 149 -0.25 -13.62 -2.12
C SER A 149 0.72 -12.51 -2.54
N ILE A 150 0.59 -11.95 -3.75
CA ILE A 150 1.48 -10.90 -4.27
C ILE A 150 1.43 -9.59 -3.48
N TYR A 151 0.29 -9.22 -2.90
CA TYR A 151 0.16 -8.02 -2.08
C TYR A 151 0.33 -8.32 -0.58
N HIS A 152 0.63 -9.56 -0.19
CA HIS A 152 0.93 -9.85 1.22
C HIS A 152 2.33 -9.33 1.59
N ILE A 153 2.44 -8.71 2.76
CA ILE A 153 3.72 -8.23 3.31
C ILE A 153 4.67 -9.42 3.51
N ARG A 154 5.95 -9.26 3.13
CA ARG A 154 7.03 -10.23 3.35
C ARG A 154 7.95 -9.80 4.48
N GLU A 155 8.49 -10.77 5.22
CA GLU A 155 9.50 -10.55 6.27
C GLU A 155 10.72 -9.79 5.72
N TYR A 156 11.09 -10.07 4.46
CA TYR A 156 12.14 -9.34 3.73
C TYR A 156 11.93 -7.82 3.77
N CYS A 157 10.70 -7.35 3.51
CA CYS A 157 10.39 -5.92 3.52
C CYS A 157 10.48 -5.32 4.93
N ILE A 158 9.97 -6.05 5.92
CA ILE A 158 9.96 -5.61 7.33
C ILE A 158 11.38 -5.50 7.89
N ARG A 159 12.25 -6.48 7.63
CA ARG A 159 13.65 -6.45 8.08
C ARG A 159 14.46 -5.31 7.46
N LYS A 160 14.20 -4.98 6.20
CA LYS A 160 14.81 -3.80 5.58
C LYS A 160 14.34 -2.52 6.30
N LEU A 161 13.04 -2.38 6.50
CA LEU A 161 12.46 -1.19 7.13
C LEU A 161 12.92 -1.02 8.59
N SER A 162 13.13 -2.10 9.35
CA SER A 162 13.59 -2.02 10.74
C SER A 162 15.02 -1.47 10.90
N LEU A 163 15.82 -1.45 9.83
CA LEU A 163 17.18 -0.90 9.82
C LEU A 163 17.21 0.60 9.49
N LEU A 164 16.07 1.18 9.15
CA LEU A 164 15.96 2.59 8.76
C LEU A 164 16.17 3.51 9.98
N PRO A 165 16.85 4.65 9.83
CA PRO A 165 16.82 5.67 10.89
C PRO A 165 15.42 6.27 10.99
N LYS A 166 15.03 6.73 12.19
CA LYS A 166 13.69 7.24 12.52
C LYS A 166 13.07 8.08 11.38
N PRO A 167 11.98 7.60 10.74
CA PRO A 167 11.24 8.40 9.76
C PRO A 167 10.34 9.43 10.47
N THR A 168 10.01 10.51 9.76
CA THR A 168 9.02 11.48 10.27
C THR A 168 7.61 10.91 10.11
N ILE A 169 7.33 10.36 8.91
CA ILE A 169 6.07 9.75 8.54
C ILE A 169 6.31 8.30 8.15
N PHE A 170 5.45 7.41 8.64
CA PHE A 170 5.37 6.03 8.18
C PHE A 170 3.97 5.74 7.62
N LEU A 171 3.92 5.07 6.47
CA LEU A 171 2.68 4.65 5.80
C LEU A 171 2.54 3.13 5.85
N SER A 172 1.35 2.65 6.19
CA SER A 172 0.95 1.26 5.97
C SER A 172 -0.48 1.20 5.45
N HIS A 173 -0.85 0.13 4.74
CA HIS A 173 -2.26 -0.04 4.40
C HIS A 173 -3.03 -0.61 5.59
N ASP A 174 -2.57 -1.77 6.05
CA ASP A 174 -3.08 -2.44 7.25
C ASP A 174 -2.67 -1.70 8.54
N TRP A 175 -3.41 -1.93 9.61
CA TRP A 175 -3.15 -1.33 10.92
C TRP A 175 -2.04 -2.09 11.65
N PRO A 176 -1.19 -1.41 12.44
CA PRO A 176 -0.37 -2.10 13.44
C PRO A 176 -1.25 -2.92 14.37
N HIS A 177 -0.85 -4.16 14.66
CA HIS A 177 -1.59 -5.04 15.56
C HIS A 177 -1.88 -4.40 16.91
N GLN A 178 -3.11 -4.50 17.41
CA GLN A 178 -3.54 -3.96 18.70
C GLN A 178 -3.51 -2.42 18.83
N ILE A 179 -3.36 -1.68 17.73
CA ILE A 179 -3.35 -0.21 17.77
C ILE A 179 -4.68 0.38 18.30
N GLU A 180 -5.78 -0.37 18.19
CA GLU A 180 -7.09 -0.01 18.71
C GLU A 180 -7.11 0.20 20.23
N HIS A 181 -6.19 -0.43 20.97
CA HIS A 181 -6.05 -0.25 22.41
C HIS A 181 -5.33 1.05 22.81
N HIS A 182 -4.76 1.77 21.83
CA HIS A 182 -4.10 3.07 22.02
C HIS A 182 -5.01 4.27 21.67
N GLY A 183 -6.30 4.03 21.40
CA GLY A 183 -7.29 5.05 21.08
C GLY A 183 -8.65 4.76 21.73
N ASP A 184 -9.73 5.34 21.18
CA ASP A 184 -11.08 5.13 21.69
C ASP A 184 -11.71 3.83 21.14
N LEU A 185 -11.31 2.70 21.74
CA LEU A 185 -11.82 1.37 21.39
C LEU A 185 -13.35 1.27 21.52
N ARG A 186 -13.93 1.98 22.50
CA ARG A 186 -15.38 1.95 22.73
C ARG A 186 -16.11 2.62 21.56
N ALA A 187 -15.64 3.79 21.12
CA ALA A 187 -16.19 4.46 19.96
C ALA A 187 -16.01 3.61 18.69
N LEU A 188 -14.85 2.95 18.52
CA LEU A 188 -14.60 2.04 17.41
C LEU A 188 -15.64 0.92 17.33
N LEU A 189 -15.81 0.19 18.43
CA LEU A 189 -16.74 -0.94 18.50
C LEU A 189 -18.22 -0.52 18.47
N ALA A 190 -18.54 0.74 18.77
CA ALA A 190 -19.89 1.26 18.66
C ALA A 190 -20.35 1.38 17.19
N HIS A 191 -19.45 1.68 16.25
CA HIS A 191 -19.78 1.84 14.83
C HIS A 191 -19.31 0.68 13.95
N LYS A 192 -18.27 -0.06 14.37
CA LYS A 192 -17.73 -1.25 13.68
C LYS A 192 -17.75 -2.46 14.61
N SER A 193 -18.93 -2.83 15.08
CA SER A 193 -19.12 -3.90 16.08
C SER A 193 -18.63 -5.28 15.63
N PHE A 194 -18.53 -5.53 14.32
CA PHE A 194 -18.02 -6.79 13.77
C PHE A 194 -16.53 -7.01 14.03
N LEU A 195 -15.75 -5.95 14.29
CA LEU A 195 -14.33 -6.07 14.64
C LEU A 195 -14.11 -6.71 16.03
N ARG A 196 -15.16 -6.77 16.87
CA ARG A 196 -15.06 -7.28 18.24
C ARG A 196 -14.45 -8.67 18.31
N ALA A 197 -14.88 -9.59 17.44
CA ALA A 197 -14.39 -10.97 17.46
C ALA A 197 -12.90 -11.07 17.10
N ASP A 198 -12.40 -10.19 16.23
CA ASP A 198 -10.99 -10.16 15.85
C ASP A 198 -10.14 -9.46 16.92
N ILE A 199 -10.66 -8.41 17.56
CA ILE A 199 -10.01 -7.71 18.66
C ILE A 199 -9.90 -8.63 19.89
N ASP A 200 -11.00 -9.26 20.30
CA ASP A 200 -11.03 -10.16 21.46
C ASP A 200 -10.09 -11.38 21.26
N ALA A 201 -9.91 -11.81 20.00
CA ALA A 201 -9.00 -12.89 19.63
C ALA A 201 -7.55 -12.43 19.34
N ALA A 202 -7.24 -11.14 19.49
CA ALA A 202 -5.95 -10.55 19.11
C ALA A 202 -5.53 -10.94 17.67
N ARG A 203 -6.45 -10.78 16.72
CA ARG A 203 -6.23 -11.00 15.28
C ARG A 203 -6.30 -9.73 14.44
N LEU A 204 -6.78 -8.60 14.99
CA LEU A 204 -6.89 -7.35 14.25
C LEU A 204 -5.50 -6.74 13.98
N GLY A 205 -5.25 -6.39 12.72
CA GLY A 205 -4.04 -5.72 12.27
C GLY A 205 -2.81 -6.64 12.15
N SER A 206 -1.69 -6.02 11.85
CA SER A 206 -0.45 -6.66 11.44
C SER A 206 0.61 -6.65 12.55
N PRO A 207 0.97 -7.83 13.10
CA PRO A 207 2.04 -7.96 14.09
C PRO A 207 3.39 -7.38 13.65
N PRO A 208 3.89 -7.64 12.41
CA PRO A 208 5.17 -7.06 12.00
C PRO A 208 5.13 -5.52 11.88
N LEU A 209 3.98 -4.93 11.57
CA LEU A 209 3.84 -3.47 11.54
C LEU A 209 3.89 -2.86 12.95
N MET A 210 3.32 -3.53 13.96
CA MET A 210 3.51 -3.10 15.36
C MET A 210 4.99 -3.16 15.77
N GLY A 211 5.70 -4.23 15.37
CA GLY A 211 7.16 -4.31 15.57
C GLY A 211 7.93 -3.16 14.92
N LEU A 212 7.54 -2.72 13.72
CA LEU A 212 8.11 -1.52 13.09
C LEU A 212 7.75 -0.23 13.81
N LEU A 213 6.50 -0.08 14.27
CA LEU A 213 6.04 1.09 15.02
C LEU A 213 6.87 1.28 16.30
N THR A 214 7.09 0.21 17.06
CA THR A 214 7.89 0.24 18.29
C THR A 214 9.38 0.47 18.04
N THR A 215 9.89 -0.02 16.89
CA THR A 215 11.30 0.10 16.49
C THR A 215 11.62 1.50 15.97
N LEU A 216 10.88 1.95 14.95
CA LEU A 216 11.16 3.17 14.21
C LEU A 216 10.64 4.43 14.91
N ARG A 217 9.57 4.29 15.70
CA ARG A 217 8.96 5.36 16.51
C ARG A 217 8.74 6.65 15.71
N PRO A 218 8.06 6.60 14.55
CA PRO A 218 7.85 7.77 13.72
C PRO A 218 7.03 8.83 14.45
N GLN A 219 7.08 10.08 13.99
CA GLN A 219 6.19 11.11 14.55
C GLN A 219 4.73 10.81 14.19
N TRP A 220 4.50 10.38 12.95
CA TRP A 220 3.21 10.03 12.40
C TRP A 220 3.21 8.64 11.80
N TRP A 221 2.13 7.89 12.07
CA TRP A 221 1.80 6.65 11.39
C TRP A 221 0.43 6.80 10.73
N PHE A 222 0.37 6.68 9.40
CA PHE A 222 -0.89 6.74 8.65
C PHE A 222 -1.25 5.36 8.12
N ALA A 223 -2.54 5.00 8.26
CA ALA A 223 -3.09 3.72 7.83
C ALA A 223 -4.48 3.84 7.18
N ALA A 224 -4.98 2.73 6.63
CA ALA A 224 -6.28 2.68 5.97
C ALA A 224 -6.96 1.31 6.18
N HIS A 225 -7.43 0.67 5.11
CA HIS A 225 -7.97 -0.70 5.04
C HIS A 225 -9.32 -0.95 5.74
N LEU A 226 -9.47 -0.61 7.03
CA LEU A 226 -10.67 -0.90 7.81
C LEU A 226 -11.86 0.03 7.52
N HIS A 227 -11.69 0.98 6.59
CA HIS A 227 -12.69 1.95 6.15
C HIS A 227 -13.38 2.63 7.34
N THR A 228 -12.56 3.21 8.22
CA THR A 228 -13.02 4.05 9.33
C THR A 228 -11.92 5.00 9.75
N ARG A 229 -12.32 6.20 10.19
CA ARG A 229 -11.39 7.10 10.87
C ARG A 229 -11.11 6.57 12.26
N PHE A 230 -9.83 6.47 12.61
CA PHE A 230 -9.40 6.13 13.96
C PHE A 230 -8.13 6.86 14.33
N GLU A 231 -8.09 7.39 15.55
CA GLU A 231 -6.96 8.11 16.10
C GLU A 231 -6.45 7.39 17.35
N ALA A 232 -5.14 7.24 17.43
CA ALA A 232 -4.47 6.62 18.57
C ALA A 232 -3.15 7.35 18.88
N VAL A 233 -2.70 7.23 20.13
CA VAL A 233 -1.40 7.74 20.57
C VAL A 233 -0.62 6.61 21.20
N VAL A 234 0.51 6.25 20.59
CA VAL A 234 1.44 5.27 21.15
C VAL A 234 2.53 6.00 21.90
N VAL A 235 2.63 5.76 23.20
CA VAL A 235 3.70 6.27 24.06
C VAL A 235 4.85 5.27 24.03
N HIS A 236 6.05 5.75 23.73
CA HIS A 236 7.26 4.93 23.73
C HIS A 236 8.00 5.12 25.05
N GLU A 237 8.10 4.06 25.86
CA GLU A 237 8.80 4.14 27.14
C GLU A 237 10.30 4.31 26.95
N GLY A 238 10.86 5.31 27.65
CA GLY A 238 12.29 5.52 27.79
C GLY A 238 12.84 4.64 28.88
N VAL A 239 13.76 3.73 28.56
CA VAL A 239 14.57 3.08 29.59
C VAL A 239 15.45 4.18 30.19
N ALA A 240 15.03 4.73 31.33
CA ALA A 240 15.88 5.55 32.16
C ALA A 240 17.07 4.68 32.58
N SER A 241 18.29 5.15 32.30
CA SER A 241 19.49 4.55 32.86
C SER A 241 19.48 4.81 34.37
N GLU A 242 18.84 3.94 35.13
CA GLU A 242 18.97 3.97 36.58
C GLU A 242 20.36 3.46 36.93
N GLY A 243 21.22 4.41 37.32
CA GLY A 243 22.50 4.13 37.93
C GLY A 243 22.30 3.31 39.19
N VAL A 244 23.10 2.26 39.32
CA VAL A 244 23.18 1.39 40.49
C VAL A 244 23.66 2.22 41.69
N GLY A 245 22.71 2.82 42.40
CA GLY A 245 22.88 3.37 43.74
C GLY A 245 22.62 2.27 44.75
N VAL A 246 23.69 1.63 45.23
CA VAL A 246 23.65 0.69 46.36
C VAL A 246 23.25 1.44 47.62
N VAL A 247 22.05 1.21 48.14
CA VAL A 247 21.76 1.30 49.59
C VAL A 247 20.79 0.19 49.96
N GLY A 248 21.27 -0.74 50.80
CA GLY A 248 20.50 -1.88 51.29
C GLY A 248 19.57 -1.55 52.46
N GLY A 249 18.68 -2.50 52.76
CA GLY A 249 17.85 -2.51 53.95
C GLY A 249 16.57 -3.31 53.74
N GLY A 250 16.62 -4.62 53.98
CA GLY A 250 15.56 -5.57 53.61
C GLY A 250 14.33 -5.58 54.52
N ARG A 251 13.30 -6.32 54.08
CA ARG A 251 12.54 -7.30 54.89
C ARG A 251 11.63 -8.14 54.00
N GLU A 252 11.76 -9.46 54.09
CA GLU A 252 10.81 -10.43 53.56
C GLU A 252 9.52 -10.41 54.39
N THR A 253 8.37 -10.34 53.73
CA THR A 253 7.09 -10.84 54.24
C THR A 253 6.26 -11.40 53.08
N GLU A 254 5.87 -12.66 53.27
CA GLU A 254 4.95 -13.52 52.51
C GLU A 254 3.53 -12.93 52.26
N PRO A 255 2.72 -13.55 51.38
CA PRO A 255 1.72 -12.86 50.55
C PRO A 255 0.34 -12.72 51.22
N ALA A 256 -0.38 -11.65 50.88
CA ALA A 256 -1.76 -11.42 51.29
C ALA A 256 -2.73 -11.60 50.10
N VAL A 257 -3.49 -12.70 50.20
CA VAL A 257 -4.92 -12.89 49.89
C VAL A 257 -5.48 -12.33 48.57
N VAL A 258 -5.81 -13.27 47.67
CA VAL A 258 -6.69 -13.12 46.53
C VAL A 258 -8.15 -13.07 47.01
N GLU A 259 -8.83 -11.93 46.88
CA GLU A 259 -10.30 -11.89 46.90
C GLU A 259 -10.83 -12.37 45.54
N ARG A 260 -11.44 -13.55 45.53
CA ARG A 260 -12.21 -14.09 44.40
C ARG A 260 -13.62 -13.50 44.41
N ASN A 261 -14.04 -13.07 43.23
CA ASN A 261 -15.36 -12.53 42.89
C ASN A 261 -16.47 -13.60 43.11
N PRO A 262 -17.65 -13.26 43.70
CA PRO A 262 -18.53 -14.25 44.33
C PRO A 262 -19.66 -14.84 43.43
N ASP A 263 -19.52 -14.86 42.10
CA ASP A 263 -20.57 -15.41 41.20
C ASP A 263 -20.10 -16.59 40.32
N GLU A 264 -19.26 -17.48 40.86
CA GLU A 264 -18.91 -18.75 40.21
C GLU A 264 -19.73 -19.89 40.85
N ILE A 265 -20.78 -20.35 40.15
CA ILE A 265 -21.51 -21.57 40.50
C ILE A 265 -20.79 -22.75 39.86
N VAL A 266 -20.19 -23.59 40.72
CA VAL A 266 -19.69 -24.93 40.38
C VAL A 266 -20.81 -25.92 40.65
N ILE A 267 -21.13 -26.75 39.67
CA ILE A 267 -21.80 -28.04 39.88
C ILE A 267 -20.89 -29.10 39.25
N ASP A 268 -20.13 -29.76 40.12
CA ASP A 268 -19.61 -31.11 39.90
C ASP A 268 -20.61 -32.08 40.55
N ASP A 269 -20.92 -33.16 39.85
CA ASP A 269 -21.34 -34.43 40.45
C ASP A 269 -20.52 -35.52 39.75
N ASP A 270 -19.49 -35.98 40.44
CA ASP A 270 -18.82 -37.26 40.21
C ASP A 270 -19.71 -38.38 40.81
N ASP A 271 -19.81 -39.52 40.13
CA ASP A 271 -19.17 -40.78 40.56
C ASP A 271 -19.82 -42.08 40.00
N ASP A 272 -18.89 -43.03 39.76
CA ASP A 272 -18.99 -44.50 39.82
C ASP A 272 -19.45 -45.36 38.61
N GLU A 273 -18.39 -45.83 37.92
CA GLU A 273 -17.96 -47.21 37.62
C GLU A 273 -18.89 -48.33 37.07
N ASP A 274 -18.31 -48.98 36.04
CA ASP A 274 -18.31 -50.40 35.64
C ASP A 274 -19.49 -51.07 34.90
N ALA A 275 -19.23 -51.41 33.62
CA ALA A 275 -19.21 -52.78 33.05
C ALA A 275 -19.49 -52.79 31.52
N SER A 276 -18.57 -53.35 30.74
CA SER A 276 -18.78 -53.88 29.36
C SER A 276 -19.43 -55.29 29.43
N PRO A 277 -20.05 -55.91 28.38
CA PRO A 277 -19.68 -55.81 26.95
C PRO A 277 -20.80 -55.96 25.86
N ALA A 278 -20.40 -55.64 24.62
CA ALA A 278 -20.75 -56.24 23.31
C ALA A 278 -22.22 -56.46 22.85
N SER A 279 -22.62 -55.80 21.76
CA SER A 279 -22.91 -56.43 20.44
C SER A 279 -23.40 -55.41 19.40
N ALA A 280 -23.14 -55.68 18.12
CA ALA A 280 -23.66 -55.01 16.92
C ALA A 280 -24.15 -56.11 15.94
N PRO A 281 -24.79 -55.86 14.77
CA PRO A 281 -25.59 -54.72 14.24
C PRO A 281 -26.93 -55.24 13.57
N PRO A 282 -27.39 -54.80 12.37
CA PRO A 282 -28.25 -53.66 11.93
C PRO A 282 -29.63 -54.20 11.36
N PRO A 283 -30.47 -53.56 10.46
CA PRO A 283 -30.29 -52.35 9.62
C PRO A 283 -31.52 -51.42 9.33
N ALA A 284 -31.19 -50.34 8.59
CA ALA A 284 -31.96 -49.65 7.52
C ALA A 284 -33.16 -48.73 7.83
N VAL A 285 -32.93 -47.42 7.64
CA VAL A 285 -33.68 -46.31 6.95
C VAL A 285 -35.21 -46.43 6.69
N PRO A 286 -35.98 -45.31 6.47
CA PRO A 286 -35.69 -43.87 6.62
C PRO A 286 -36.85 -43.03 7.24
N VAL A 287 -36.60 -42.03 8.10
CA VAL A 287 -37.62 -40.98 8.38
C VAL A 287 -37.00 -39.61 8.62
N VAL A 288 -37.56 -38.64 7.91
CA VAL A 288 -37.39 -37.18 7.88
C VAL A 288 -37.28 -36.52 9.28
N PRO A 289 -36.38 -35.54 9.53
CA PRO A 289 -36.48 -34.70 10.71
C PRO A 289 -37.23 -33.38 10.41
N PRO A 290 -37.83 -32.75 11.44
CA PRO A 290 -38.73 -31.63 11.30
C PRO A 290 -38.00 -30.29 11.23
N VAL A 291 -38.76 -29.31 10.74
CA VAL A 291 -38.42 -27.88 10.64
C VAL A 291 -38.10 -27.32 12.04
N GLU A 292 -36.86 -26.91 12.26
CA GLU A 292 -36.50 -25.97 13.32
C GLU A 292 -36.15 -24.60 12.71
N THR A 293 -36.96 -23.62 13.08
CA THR A 293 -36.82 -22.21 12.76
C THR A 293 -35.60 -21.61 13.45
N GLN A 294 -34.50 -21.44 12.71
CA GLN A 294 -33.41 -20.59 13.15
C GLN A 294 -33.82 -19.10 13.06
N PRO A 295 -33.53 -18.27 14.09
CA PRO A 295 -33.74 -16.84 13.99
C PRO A 295 -32.73 -16.26 13.00
N ARG A 296 -33.25 -15.75 11.88
CA ARG A 296 -32.48 -14.92 10.96
C ARG A 296 -32.05 -13.64 11.69
N SER A 297 -30.81 -13.60 12.14
CA SER A 297 -30.12 -12.32 12.36
C SER A 297 -29.93 -11.66 11.00
N GLN A 298 -30.88 -10.78 10.65
CA GLN A 298 -30.73 -9.86 9.55
C GLN A 298 -29.62 -8.88 9.92
N THR A 299 -28.40 -9.20 9.51
CA THR A 299 -27.33 -8.19 9.45
C THR A 299 -27.76 -7.15 8.42
N TYR A 300 -27.90 -5.90 8.85
CA TYR A 300 -28.03 -4.76 7.95
C TYR A 300 -26.72 -4.65 7.16
N ARG A 301 -26.69 -5.33 6.00
CA ARG A 301 -25.57 -5.34 5.06
C ARG A 301 -25.62 -4.04 4.24
N ASN A 302 -24.51 -3.30 4.27
CA ASN A 302 -24.26 -2.28 3.25
C ASN A 302 -23.78 -3.00 1.97
N PRO A 303 -24.52 -2.95 0.85
CA PRO A 303 -24.17 -3.67 -0.38
C PRO A 303 -22.88 -3.17 -1.06
N ASP A 304 -22.33 -2.03 -0.62
CA ASP A 304 -21.16 -1.34 -1.20
C ASP A 304 -19.85 -1.56 -0.42
N GLU A 305 -19.82 -2.51 0.51
CA GLU A 305 -18.60 -2.88 1.26
C GLU A 305 -18.06 -4.22 0.75
N ILE A 306 -16.92 -4.18 0.03
CA ILE A 306 -16.11 -5.38 -0.23
C ILE A 306 -15.55 -5.78 1.13
N MET A 307 -16.14 -6.81 1.72
CA MET A 307 -15.78 -7.27 3.05
C MET A 307 -14.43 -7.98 3.02
N LEU A 308 -13.69 -7.81 4.13
CA LEU A 308 -12.45 -8.52 4.49
C LEU A 308 -12.57 -10.05 4.52
N SER A 309 -13.77 -10.61 4.23
CA SER A 309 -14.15 -11.99 4.54
C SER A 309 -13.88 -13.01 3.44
N ASP A 310 -13.32 -12.62 2.29
CA ASP A 310 -13.06 -13.55 1.18
C ASP A 310 -11.67 -14.23 1.28
N GLU A 311 -10.93 -14.00 2.36
CA GLU A 311 -9.68 -14.73 2.68
C GLU A 311 -9.93 -15.72 3.82
N GLU A 312 -9.90 -17.02 3.52
CA GLU A 312 -10.01 -18.07 4.54
C GLU A 312 -8.87 -17.92 5.57
N ASP A 313 -9.22 -17.76 6.84
CA ASP A 313 -8.29 -17.71 7.96
C ASP A 313 -8.02 -19.13 8.47
N THR A 314 -6.94 -19.73 8.00
CA THR A 314 -6.31 -20.84 8.74
C THR A 314 -5.59 -20.24 9.94
N VAL A 315 -5.95 -20.70 11.15
CA VAL A 315 -5.45 -20.18 12.43
C VAL A 315 -3.97 -20.56 12.60
N THR A 316 -3.07 -19.64 12.25
CA THR A 316 -1.65 -19.75 12.56
C THR A 316 -1.30 -18.63 13.53
N ALA A 317 -0.71 -18.96 14.69
CA ALA A 317 -0.30 -17.96 15.66
C ALA A 317 0.65 -16.94 15.01
N PRO A 318 0.50 -15.63 15.29
CA PRO A 318 1.33 -14.61 14.68
C PRO A 318 2.81 -14.89 14.97
N PRO A 319 3.71 -14.73 13.99
CA PRO A 319 5.13 -14.89 14.21
C PRO A 319 5.58 -13.87 15.28
N PRO A 320 6.49 -14.24 16.19
CA PRO A 320 6.99 -13.30 17.19
C PRO A 320 7.57 -12.08 16.50
N PRO A 321 7.30 -10.86 17.01
CA PRO A 321 7.86 -9.65 16.45
C PRO A 321 9.40 -9.77 16.43
N PRO A 322 10.09 -9.16 15.45
CA PRO A 322 11.54 -9.07 15.48
C PRO A 322 11.97 -8.46 16.83
N PRO A 323 13.08 -8.94 17.44
CA PRO A 323 13.52 -8.46 18.74
C PRO A 323 13.68 -6.94 18.71
N ALA A 324 13.16 -6.26 19.74
CA ALA A 324 13.26 -4.82 19.88
C ALA A 324 14.75 -4.41 19.92
N VAL A 325 15.15 -3.59 18.97
CA VAL A 325 16.53 -3.12 18.84
C VAL A 325 16.81 -1.99 19.84
N PRO A 326 18.04 -1.87 20.36
CA PRO A 326 18.47 -0.69 21.09
C PRO A 326 18.74 0.45 20.10
N HIS A 327 17.67 1.09 19.61
CA HIS A 327 17.80 2.51 19.27
C HIS A 327 18.15 3.26 20.55
N ALA A 328 18.94 4.34 20.46
CA ALA A 328 19.22 5.25 21.56
C ALA A 328 17.95 5.42 22.42
N SER A 329 18.08 5.21 23.74
CA SER A 329 16.96 5.25 24.69
C SER A 329 16.06 6.43 24.34
N PRO A 330 14.76 6.21 24.12
CA PRO A 330 13.94 7.29 23.62
C PRO A 330 13.96 8.42 24.65
N PRO A 331 13.93 9.69 24.20
CA PRO A 331 13.70 10.78 25.14
C PRO A 331 12.42 10.46 25.91
N PRO A 332 12.38 10.69 27.23
CA PRO A 332 11.21 10.43 28.05
C PRO A 332 9.97 11.05 27.39
N GLY A 333 8.96 10.24 27.09
CA GLY A 333 7.71 10.71 26.49
C GLY A 333 7.71 10.88 24.96
N SER A 334 8.58 10.18 24.21
CA SER A 334 8.42 10.10 22.76
C SER A 334 7.07 9.46 22.41
N VAL A 335 6.32 10.06 21.49
CA VAL A 335 5.00 9.58 21.06
C VAL A 335 4.92 9.42 19.54
N THR A 336 4.18 8.41 19.09
CA THR A 336 3.72 8.29 17.69
C THR A 336 2.23 8.59 17.65
N ARG A 337 1.84 9.49 16.74
CA ARG A 337 0.43 9.78 16.45
C ARG A 337 -0.02 8.85 15.32
N PHE A 338 -1.00 8.01 15.60
CA PHE A 338 -1.62 7.13 14.62
C PHE A 338 -2.91 7.75 14.11
N LEU A 339 -3.08 7.75 12.79
CA LEU A 339 -4.32 8.15 12.14
C LEU A 339 -4.63 7.17 11.01
N ALA A 340 -5.76 6.48 11.13
CA ALA A 340 -6.37 5.76 10.03
C ALA A 340 -7.54 6.57 9.45
N LEU A 341 -7.73 6.47 8.14
CA LEU A 341 -8.79 7.19 7.42
C LEU A 341 -9.71 6.23 6.65
N ASP A 342 -10.89 6.74 6.32
CA ASP A 342 -11.92 6.01 5.59
C ASP A 342 -11.61 5.94 4.08
N LYS A 343 -12.41 5.19 3.33
CA LYS A 343 -12.38 5.19 1.85
C LYS A 343 -13.05 6.42 1.27
N CYS A 344 -12.63 6.81 0.06
CA CYS A 344 -13.17 7.94 -0.70
C CYS A 344 -14.64 7.74 -1.09
N LEU A 345 -15.56 8.05 -0.18
CA LEU A 345 -17.00 8.03 -0.40
C LEU A 345 -17.68 9.28 0.16
N PRO A 346 -18.86 9.67 -0.38
CA PRO A 346 -19.60 10.83 0.09
C PRO A 346 -19.87 10.77 1.61
N ARG A 347 -19.61 11.89 2.29
CA ARG A 347 -19.79 12.10 3.74
C ARG A 347 -18.88 11.26 4.64
N ARG A 348 -17.86 10.60 4.10
CA ARG A 348 -16.83 9.90 4.89
C ARG A 348 -15.63 10.79 5.17
N GLN A 349 -14.89 10.47 6.24
CA GLN A 349 -13.67 11.16 6.63
C GLN A 349 -12.44 10.45 6.02
N PHE A 350 -12.28 10.59 4.71
CA PHE A 350 -11.24 9.90 3.94
C PHE A 350 -9.98 10.74 3.72
N LEU A 351 -10.00 12.03 4.07
CA LEU A 351 -8.93 12.98 3.80
C LEU A 351 -8.68 13.88 5.02
N GLU A 352 -7.41 14.00 5.43
CA GLU A 352 -6.94 14.89 6.50
C GLU A 352 -5.81 15.80 5.98
N ILE A 353 -5.78 17.06 6.41
CA ILE A 353 -4.65 17.96 6.13
C ILE A 353 -3.84 18.16 7.40
N ILE A 354 -2.56 17.83 7.34
CA ILE A 354 -1.62 17.99 8.46
C ILE A 354 -0.54 19.02 8.12
N ASP A 355 -0.02 19.66 9.16
CA ASP A 355 1.16 20.51 9.07
C ASP A 355 2.39 19.76 9.60
N VAL A 356 3.38 19.57 8.73
CA VAL A 356 4.67 18.96 9.10
C VAL A 356 5.77 20.02 9.00
N PRO A 357 6.52 20.29 10.08
CA PRO A 357 7.63 21.23 10.05
C PRO A 357 8.72 20.80 9.05
N THR A 358 9.19 21.74 8.23
CA THR A 358 10.35 21.57 7.35
C THR A 358 11.54 22.34 7.93
N HIS A 359 12.75 21.76 7.83
CA HIS A 359 13.98 22.45 8.25
C HIS A 359 14.47 23.48 7.22
N GLU A 360 13.93 23.47 5.99
CA GLU A 360 14.20 24.49 4.99
C GLU A 360 13.27 25.71 5.17
N PRO A 361 13.80 26.95 5.06
CA PRO A 361 12.99 28.15 5.11
C PRO A 361 12.00 28.17 3.94
N PRO A 362 10.81 28.78 4.12
CA PRO A 362 9.84 28.89 3.04
C PRO A 362 10.48 29.59 1.83
N PRO A 363 10.20 29.12 0.61
CA PRO A 363 10.72 29.74 -0.60
C PRO A 363 10.28 31.21 -0.66
N SER A 364 11.19 32.08 -1.12
CA SER A 364 10.91 33.49 -1.37
C SER A 364 9.68 33.64 -2.27
N PRO A 365 8.80 34.63 -2.04
CA PRO A 365 7.51 34.78 -2.74
C PRO A 365 7.60 35.13 -4.24
N SER A 366 8.77 35.02 -4.86
CA SER A 366 9.04 35.40 -6.25
C SER A 366 9.23 34.24 -7.23
N SER A 367 9.11 32.97 -6.79
CA SER A 367 8.99 31.83 -7.70
C SER A 367 7.56 31.28 -7.64
N SER A 368 6.97 31.02 -8.81
CA SER A 368 5.79 30.16 -8.94
C SER A 368 5.96 28.94 -8.02
N SER A 369 5.00 28.70 -7.12
CA SER A 369 5.03 27.68 -6.05
C SER A 369 6.02 26.53 -6.35
N PRO A 370 7.22 26.50 -5.72
CA PRO A 370 8.19 25.49 -6.09
C PRO A 370 7.64 24.13 -5.70
N GLN A 371 7.54 23.23 -6.69
CA GLN A 371 7.14 21.85 -6.45
C GLN A 371 8.05 21.22 -5.38
N PRO A 372 7.53 20.36 -4.49
CA PRO A 372 8.36 19.69 -3.50
C PRO A 372 9.48 18.90 -4.18
N LYS A 373 10.69 18.99 -3.62
CA LYS A 373 11.85 18.24 -4.09
C LYS A 373 11.80 16.83 -3.54
N LEU A 374 11.66 15.85 -4.44
CA LEU A 374 11.67 14.42 -4.12
C LEU A 374 13.05 13.80 -4.42
N THR A 375 13.74 13.33 -3.38
CA THR A 375 15.03 12.64 -3.51
C THR A 375 14.96 11.25 -2.90
N TYR A 376 15.86 10.36 -3.33
CA TYR A 376 16.06 9.12 -2.61
C TYR A 376 16.53 9.38 -1.18
N ASP A 377 16.21 8.45 -0.28
CA ASP A 377 16.79 8.37 1.05
C ASP A 377 18.09 7.55 0.98
N PRO A 378 19.27 8.15 1.23
CA PRO A 378 20.55 7.44 1.16
C PRO A 378 20.58 6.19 2.05
N ALA A 379 19.93 6.24 3.22
CA ALA A 379 19.85 5.10 4.12
C ALA A 379 19.07 3.94 3.50
N TRP A 380 17.99 4.24 2.77
CA TRP A 380 17.20 3.22 2.09
C TRP A 380 17.91 2.61 0.89
N LEU A 381 18.69 3.41 0.15
CA LEU A 381 19.54 2.92 -0.93
C LEU A 381 20.57 1.92 -0.40
N ALA A 382 21.25 2.26 0.70
CA ALA A 382 22.23 1.40 1.35
C ALA A 382 21.60 0.09 1.86
N ILE A 383 20.45 0.17 2.55
CA ILE A 383 19.68 -1.01 2.99
C ILE A 383 19.27 -1.87 1.79
N THR A 384 18.80 -1.24 0.71
CA THR A 384 18.36 -1.95 -0.49
C THR A 384 19.50 -2.69 -1.16
N ARG A 385 20.67 -2.06 -1.32
CA ARG A 385 21.87 -2.70 -1.87
C ARG A 385 22.37 -3.83 -0.97
N ALA A 386 22.43 -3.61 0.36
CA ALA A 386 22.88 -4.61 1.33
C ALA A 386 22.00 -5.86 1.34
N PHE A 387 20.68 -5.69 1.23
CA PHE A 387 19.71 -6.80 1.28
C PHE A 387 19.38 -7.37 -0.10
N HIS A 388 19.84 -6.78 -1.21
CA HIS A 388 19.56 -7.27 -2.56
C HIS A 388 19.91 -8.76 -2.79
N PRO A 389 21.04 -9.30 -2.26
CA PRO A 389 21.32 -10.73 -2.35
C PRO A 389 20.28 -11.63 -1.66
N LEU A 390 19.56 -11.10 -0.66
CA LEU A 390 18.55 -11.82 0.14
C LEU A 390 17.13 -11.74 -0.44
N LEU A 391 16.92 -10.97 -1.51
CA LEU A 391 15.65 -10.95 -2.23
C LEU A 391 15.44 -12.30 -2.92
N SER A 392 14.51 -13.12 -2.38
CA SER A 392 14.14 -14.41 -2.95
C SER A 392 12.94 -14.28 -3.87
N LEU A 393 13.05 -14.86 -5.08
CA LEU A 393 11.96 -15.00 -6.04
C LEU A 393 11.31 -16.39 -6.03
N THR A 394 11.45 -17.11 -4.92
CA THR A 394 10.91 -18.45 -4.72
C THR A 394 10.20 -18.53 -3.37
N ARG A 395 9.39 -19.57 -3.13
CA ARG A 395 8.71 -19.73 -1.84
C ARG A 395 9.69 -19.84 -0.69
N ALA A 396 10.87 -20.40 -0.92
CA ALA A 396 11.92 -20.52 0.08
C ALA A 396 12.62 -19.16 0.26
N GLN A 397 12.59 -18.64 1.48
CA GLN A 397 13.37 -17.48 1.88
C GLN A 397 14.65 -17.96 2.57
N SER A 398 15.80 -17.51 2.09
CA SER A 398 17.08 -17.77 2.76
C SER A 398 17.08 -17.12 4.15
N PRO A 399 17.74 -17.73 5.15
CA PRO A 399 17.87 -17.15 6.48
C PRO A 399 18.45 -15.73 6.41
N PHE A 400 17.87 -14.84 7.20
CA PHE A 400 18.37 -13.48 7.34
C PHE A 400 19.56 -13.43 8.30
N PRO A 401 20.52 -12.51 8.09
CA PRO A 401 21.58 -12.27 9.06
C PRO A 401 21.00 -11.82 10.41
N ASP A 402 21.77 -12.04 11.48
CA ASP A 402 21.52 -11.38 12.76
C ASP A 402 21.66 -9.85 12.65
N GLU A 403 21.23 -9.16 13.69
CA GLU A 403 21.12 -7.70 13.72
C GLU A 403 22.47 -7.00 13.52
N ASP A 404 23.53 -7.45 14.19
CA ASP A 404 24.86 -6.83 14.13
C ASP A 404 25.48 -7.02 12.75
N THR A 405 25.31 -8.21 12.16
CA THR A 405 25.75 -8.51 10.80
C THR A 405 24.96 -7.67 9.80
N ALA A 406 23.64 -7.58 9.94
CA ALA A 406 22.80 -6.75 9.07
C ALA A 406 23.22 -5.27 9.11
N ARG A 407 23.45 -4.73 10.30
CA ARG A 407 23.92 -3.34 10.48
C ARG A 407 25.30 -3.13 9.88
N THR A 408 26.21 -4.08 10.02
CA THR A 408 27.55 -4.03 9.40
C THR A 408 27.46 -4.01 7.88
N MET A 409 26.60 -4.86 7.29
CA MET A 409 26.34 -4.86 5.85
C MET A 409 25.80 -3.50 5.39
N VAL A 410 24.81 -2.95 6.09
CA VAL A 410 24.24 -1.63 5.78
C VAL A 410 25.29 -0.54 5.89
N SER A 411 26.11 -0.51 6.95
CA SER A 411 27.17 0.49 7.11
C SER A 411 28.18 0.48 5.97
N ARG A 412 28.53 -0.71 5.45
CA ARG A 412 29.39 -0.82 4.27
C ARG A 412 28.73 -0.23 3.02
N GLU A 413 27.47 -0.56 2.77
CA GLU A 413 26.76 -0.02 1.61
C GLU A 413 26.40 1.47 1.77
N THR A 414 26.30 1.99 3.00
CA THR A 414 26.17 3.43 3.26
C THR A 414 27.39 4.19 2.75
N ALA A 415 28.59 3.73 3.09
CA ALA A 415 29.82 4.33 2.57
C ALA A 415 29.89 4.25 1.04
N TRP A 416 29.46 3.13 0.46
CA TRP A 416 29.38 2.99 -0.99
C TRP A 416 28.40 4.00 -1.62
N VAL A 417 27.19 4.15 -1.07
CA VAL A 417 26.17 5.10 -1.57
C VAL A 417 26.66 6.54 -1.49
N GLU A 418 27.34 6.93 -0.40
CA GLU A 418 27.92 8.26 -0.24
C GLU A 418 28.99 8.57 -1.30
N GLU A 419 29.76 7.57 -1.73
CA GLU A 419 30.81 7.72 -2.73
C GLU A 419 30.28 7.67 -4.18
N HIS A 420 29.28 6.84 -4.47
CA HIS A 420 28.90 6.49 -5.84
C HIS A 420 27.56 7.08 -6.31
N VAL A 421 26.67 7.48 -5.40
CA VAL A 421 25.31 7.93 -5.77
C VAL A 421 25.15 9.43 -5.56
N GLY A 422 24.94 10.16 -6.66
CA GLY A 422 24.64 11.59 -6.61
C GLY A 422 25.71 12.41 -5.87
N GLU A 423 25.30 13.46 -5.17
CA GLU A 423 26.19 14.24 -4.31
C GLU A 423 26.06 13.74 -2.87
N LYS A 424 27.01 12.91 -2.41
CA LYS A 424 27.00 12.29 -1.06
C LYS A 424 25.73 11.50 -0.75
N GLY A 425 25.27 10.67 -1.69
CA GLY A 425 24.05 9.87 -1.58
C GLY A 425 22.76 10.64 -1.94
N VAL A 426 22.81 11.97 -2.08
CA VAL A 426 21.63 12.77 -2.41
C VAL A 426 21.42 12.78 -3.93
N LEU A 427 20.37 12.10 -4.37
CA LEU A 427 19.97 12.02 -5.77
C LEU A 427 18.47 12.30 -5.89
N GLU A 428 18.13 13.27 -6.72
CA GLU A 428 16.75 13.59 -7.07
C GLU A 428 16.17 12.52 -7.98
N ILE A 429 14.99 12.00 -7.62
CA ILE A 429 14.40 10.84 -8.30
C ILE A 429 14.14 11.15 -9.78
N GLY A 430 13.66 12.36 -10.08
CA GLY A 430 13.36 12.80 -11.46
C GLY A 430 14.59 12.88 -12.38
N LYS A 431 15.82 12.84 -11.85
CA LYS A 431 17.04 12.81 -12.66
C LYS A 431 17.39 11.43 -13.21
N CYS A 432 16.78 10.38 -12.68
CA CYS A 432 17.14 9.00 -13.00
C CYS A 432 15.94 8.09 -13.27
N GLN A 433 14.80 8.34 -12.65
CA GLN A 433 13.54 7.65 -12.95
C GLN A 433 12.61 8.65 -13.64
N VAL A 434 12.18 8.31 -14.86
CA VAL A 434 11.22 9.06 -15.65
C VAL A 434 10.03 8.15 -15.94
N PHE A 435 8.82 8.68 -15.81
CA PHE A 435 7.62 7.95 -16.17
C PHE A 435 7.71 7.39 -17.60
N ALA A 436 7.28 6.13 -17.77
CA ALA A 436 7.24 5.46 -19.05
C ALA A 436 5.98 4.60 -19.16
N TRP A 437 5.33 4.63 -20.33
CA TRP A 437 4.26 3.70 -20.66
C TRP A 437 4.84 2.30 -20.89
N THR A 438 4.63 1.38 -19.94
CA THR A 438 5.04 -0.02 -20.08
C THR A 438 3.96 -0.89 -20.72
N ALA A 439 2.69 -0.58 -20.48
CA ALA A 439 1.54 -1.18 -21.14
C ALA A 439 0.81 -0.18 -22.07
N PRO A 440 0.09 -0.64 -23.11
CA PRO A 440 -0.69 0.23 -23.98
C PRO A 440 -1.73 1.05 -23.19
N PRO A 441 -1.76 2.39 -23.31
CA PRO A 441 -2.81 3.20 -22.71
C PRO A 441 -4.13 3.03 -23.47
N ILE A 442 -5.25 3.27 -22.80
CA ILE A 442 -6.55 3.40 -23.48
C ILE A 442 -6.56 4.72 -24.26
N PRO A 443 -6.89 4.72 -25.57
CA PRO A 443 -6.98 5.96 -26.35
C PRO A 443 -8.02 6.92 -25.78
N ALA A 444 -7.72 8.23 -25.84
CA ALA A 444 -8.65 9.27 -25.42
C ALA A 444 -9.98 9.16 -26.20
N GLY A 445 -11.09 9.09 -25.47
CA GLY A 445 -12.46 9.01 -26.02
C GLY A 445 -13.00 7.60 -26.29
N ASP A 446 -12.21 6.53 -26.12
CA ASP A 446 -12.66 5.14 -26.32
C ASP A 446 -13.10 4.44 -25.01
N ALA A 447 -12.72 5.02 -23.86
CA ALA A 447 -13.29 4.66 -22.57
C ALA A 447 -14.70 5.26 -22.48
N GLY A 448 -15.72 4.51 -22.89
CA GLY A 448 -17.11 4.94 -22.75
C GLY A 448 -17.42 5.28 -21.30
N ASP A 449 -17.63 6.58 -21.02
CA ASP A 449 -18.11 7.08 -19.74
C ASP A 449 -19.41 6.36 -19.39
N GLY A 450 -19.32 5.43 -18.45
CA GLY A 450 -20.44 4.67 -17.92
C GLY A 450 -21.33 5.50 -17.01
N GLU A 451 -21.71 6.72 -17.39
CA GLU A 451 -22.84 7.42 -16.77
C GLU A 451 -24.14 6.69 -17.14
N ARG A 452 -24.44 5.59 -16.45
CA ARG A 452 -25.80 5.07 -16.38
C ARG A 452 -26.62 5.98 -15.46
N GLY A 453 -26.98 7.15 -15.99
CA GLY A 453 -27.96 8.04 -15.40
C GLY A 453 -29.30 7.32 -15.22
N GLY A 454 -29.71 7.17 -13.96
CA GLY A 454 -31.05 6.74 -13.60
C GLY A 454 -32.08 7.80 -13.99
N GLY A 455 -32.75 7.60 -15.13
CA GLY A 455 -33.89 8.39 -15.57
C GLY A 455 -35.14 7.52 -15.69
N GLY A 456 -36.03 7.62 -14.71
CA GLY A 456 -37.32 6.95 -14.74
C GLY A 456 -38.37 7.64 -15.62
N ARG A 457 -39.32 6.80 -16.08
CA ARG A 457 -40.71 7.05 -16.55
C ARG A 457 -40.96 7.25 -18.06
N GLY A 458 -41.67 6.25 -18.60
CA GLY A 458 -43.00 6.45 -19.19
C GLY A 458 -43.17 6.10 -20.67
N GLY A 459 -44.08 5.18 -20.99
CA GLY A 459 -44.66 5.07 -22.34
C GLY A 459 -45.14 3.68 -22.76
N ARG A 460 -46.46 3.51 -22.86
CA ARG A 460 -47.17 2.30 -23.30
C ARG A 460 -47.03 2.00 -24.81
N GLY A 461 -47.10 0.72 -25.14
CA GLY A 461 -48.00 0.19 -26.18
C GLY A 461 -47.41 -0.16 -27.56
N GLY A 462 -47.60 -1.41 -28.01
CA GLY A 462 -47.46 -1.79 -29.41
C GLY A 462 -47.22 -3.29 -29.65
N ARG A 463 -48.26 -4.03 -30.03
CA ARG A 463 -48.20 -5.43 -30.50
C ARG A 463 -47.64 -5.53 -31.93
N GLY A 464 -46.94 -6.62 -32.23
CA GLY A 464 -47.05 -7.34 -33.51
C GLY A 464 -45.76 -7.49 -34.33
N GLY A 465 -45.46 -8.72 -34.76
CA GLY A 465 -44.57 -8.97 -35.91
C GLY A 465 -43.66 -10.19 -35.80
N ARG A 466 -44.06 -11.32 -36.41
CA ARG A 466 -43.20 -12.47 -36.75
C ARG A 466 -42.36 -12.17 -38.00
N GLY A 467 -41.19 -12.81 -38.12
CA GLY A 467 -40.31 -12.87 -39.30
C GLY A 467 -38.93 -12.33 -38.95
N GLY A 468 -37.78 -12.87 -39.33
CA GLY A 468 -37.37 -13.90 -40.28
C GLY A 468 -35.83 -13.92 -40.25
N ARG A 469 -35.22 -15.05 -40.62
CA ARG A 469 -33.78 -15.31 -40.55
C ARG A 469 -32.94 -14.31 -41.35
N GLY A 470 -31.79 -13.93 -40.81
CA GLY A 470 -30.70 -13.27 -41.54
C GLY A 470 -29.36 -13.52 -40.85
N ARG A 471 -28.61 -14.50 -41.36
CA ARG A 471 -27.20 -14.73 -41.01
C ARG A 471 -26.38 -13.57 -41.58
N GLY A 472 -25.67 -12.85 -40.71
CA GLY A 472 -24.62 -11.91 -41.07
C GLY A 472 -23.61 -11.90 -39.92
N GLY A 473 -22.58 -12.74 -40.03
CA GLY A 473 -21.52 -12.82 -39.04
C GLY A 473 -20.66 -11.57 -39.08
N ALA A 474 -20.84 -10.70 -38.10
CA ALA A 474 -19.79 -9.80 -37.64
C ALA A 474 -19.22 -10.44 -36.37
N GLN A 475 -18.00 -10.98 -36.46
CA GLN A 475 -17.21 -11.35 -35.29
C GLN A 475 -16.91 -10.06 -34.53
N ASN A 476 -17.77 -9.73 -33.56
CA ASN A 476 -17.54 -8.65 -32.64
C ASN A 476 -16.54 -9.15 -31.58
N GLY A 477 -15.42 -8.45 -31.44
CA GLY A 477 -14.25 -8.82 -30.62
C GLY A 477 -14.50 -8.82 -29.12
N GLY A 478 -15.35 -9.72 -28.62
CA GLY A 478 -15.63 -9.89 -27.19
C GLY A 478 -14.67 -10.83 -26.44
N GLY A 479 -13.63 -11.36 -27.09
CA GLY A 479 -12.75 -12.40 -26.52
C GLY A 479 -11.59 -11.89 -25.66
N GLY A 480 -11.24 -10.60 -25.72
CA GLY A 480 -10.03 -10.06 -25.07
C GLY A 480 -10.20 -9.65 -23.60
N ARG A 481 -11.43 -9.53 -23.08
CA ARG A 481 -11.72 -8.95 -21.76
C ARG A 481 -11.38 -9.82 -20.53
N ARG A 482 -10.76 -10.99 -20.72
CA ARG A 482 -10.51 -11.97 -19.65
C ARG A 482 -9.10 -12.59 -19.67
N VAL A 483 -8.14 -11.91 -20.28
CA VAL A 483 -6.76 -12.41 -20.34
C VAL A 483 -5.87 -11.43 -19.58
N GLN A 484 -5.04 -11.95 -18.69
CA GLN A 484 -4.01 -11.16 -18.02
C GLN A 484 -2.97 -10.66 -19.04
N PRO A 485 -2.39 -9.46 -18.84
CA PRO A 485 -1.39 -8.92 -19.74
C PRO A 485 -0.10 -9.77 -19.73
N PRO A 486 0.78 -9.61 -20.73
CA PRO A 486 2.14 -10.11 -20.62
C PRO A 486 2.88 -9.41 -19.47
N TRP A 487 4.02 -9.97 -19.06
CA TRP A 487 4.92 -9.24 -18.16
C TRP A 487 5.62 -8.11 -18.94
N TYR A 488 5.95 -7.02 -18.26
CA TYR A 488 6.67 -5.89 -18.84
C TYR A 488 7.96 -5.59 -18.08
N THR A 489 9.02 -5.25 -18.81
CA THR A 489 10.22 -4.63 -18.24
C THR A 489 9.98 -3.15 -18.08
N ASN A 490 10.19 -2.62 -16.88
CA ASN A 490 10.00 -1.19 -16.61
C ASN A 490 11.36 -0.47 -16.59
N PRO A 491 11.58 0.53 -17.46
CA PRO A 491 12.86 1.24 -17.53
C PRO A 491 13.22 1.97 -16.23
N GLN A 492 12.23 2.32 -15.40
CA GLN A 492 12.50 2.95 -14.10
C GLN A 492 13.15 1.98 -13.10
N THR A 493 12.77 0.70 -13.15
CA THR A 493 13.37 -0.35 -12.33
C THR A 493 14.76 -0.70 -12.83
N VAL A 494 14.97 -0.71 -14.16
CA VAL A 494 16.30 -0.83 -14.75
C VAL A 494 17.21 0.29 -14.29
N ALA A 495 16.78 1.56 -14.42
CA ALA A 495 17.56 2.71 -13.98
C ALA A 495 17.87 2.67 -12.47
N PHE A 496 16.91 2.28 -11.63
CA PHE A 496 17.15 2.12 -10.20
C PHE A 496 18.23 1.06 -9.91
N CYS A 497 18.16 -0.09 -10.57
CA CYS A 497 19.16 -1.15 -10.43
C CYS A 497 20.55 -0.72 -10.95
N GLU A 498 20.61 0.07 -12.03
CA GLU A 498 21.85 0.62 -12.57
C GLU A 498 22.52 1.60 -11.60
N ILE A 499 21.76 2.54 -11.01
CA ILE A 499 22.27 3.48 -9.99
C ILE A 499 22.90 2.75 -8.81
N LEU A 500 22.28 1.65 -8.39
CA LEU A 500 22.75 0.86 -7.26
C LEU A 500 23.70 -0.25 -7.66
N GLU A 501 24.09 -0.38 -8.93
CA GLU A 501 24.93 -1.49 -9.44
C GLU A 501 24.48 -2.87 -8.92
N ILE A 502 23.18 -3.15 -8.98
CA ILE A 502 22.57 -4.43 -8.60
C ILE A 502 21.87 -5.08 -9.80
N GLU A 503 21.67 -6.40 -9.72
CA GLU A 503 20.92 -7.13 -10.74
C GLU A 503 19.44 -6.73 -10.74
N ASN A 504 18.83 -6.53 -11.91
CA ASN A 504 17.37 -6.42 -12.00
C ASN A 504 16.73 -7.82 -11.90
N LYS A 505 16.37 -8.20 -10.67
CA LYS A 505 15.64 -9.44 -10.36
C LYS A 505 14.13 -9.36 -10.64
N ILE A 506 13.57 -8.16 -10.75
CA ILE A 506 12.11 -7.94 -10.72
C ILE A 506 11.47 -8.16 -12.09
N ASN A 507 12.03 -7.50 -13.10
CA ASN A 507 11.53 -7.54 -14.47
C ASN A 507 12.68 -7.40 -15.48
N PRO A 508 13.67 -8.32 -15.45
CA PRO A 508 14.85 -8.23 -16.29
C PRO A 508 14.48 -8.09 -17.77
N PRO A 509 15.24 -7.31 -18.55
CA PRO A 509 15.03 -7.22 -19.99
C PRO A 509 15.17 -8.60 -20.65
N PRO A 510 14.43 -8.88 -21.74
CA PRO A 510 14.57 -10.12 -22.47
C PRO A 510 16.03 -10.35 -22.93
N PRO A 511 16.52 -11.60 -22.94
CA PRO A 511 17.86 -11.91 -23.41
C PRO A 511 18.11 -11.35 -24.82
N GLY A 512 19.19 -10.56 -24.99
CA GLY A 512 19.60 -9.98 -26.27
C GLY A 512 19.18 -8.53 -26.53
N ILE A 513 18.40 -7.91 -25.63
CA ILE A 513 18.09 -6.48 -25.66
C ILE A 513 18.90 -5.82 -24.53
N ALA A 514 20.01 -5.15 -24.87
CA ALA A 514 20.70 -4.31 -23.90
C ALA A 514 19.76 -3.18 -23.46
N ALA A 515 19.80 -2.81 -22.18
CA ALA A 515 19.10 -1.63 -21.67
C ALA A 515 19.45 -0.44 -22.58
N ALA A 516 18.46 0.11 -23.27
CA ALA A 516 18.68 1.26 -24.11
C ALA A 516 19.08 2.43 -23.21
N ALA A 517 20.37 2.77 -23.21
CA ALA A 517 20.83 4.05 -22.72
C ALA A 517 20.00 5.12 -23.45
N GLY A 518 19.13 5.82 -22.73
CA GLY A 518 18.25 6.83 -23.29
C GLY A 518 19.08 7.92 -24.00
N PRO A 519 18.61 8.47 -25.14
CA PRO A 519 19.31 9.57 -25.76
C PRO A 519 19.11 10.85 -24.94
N LEU A 520 20.22 11.45 -24.51
CA LEU A 520 20.31 12.90 -24.33
C LEU A 520 20.01 13.56 -25.68
N GLY A 521 18.77 14.02 -25.87
CA GLY A 521 18.34 14.69 -27.08
C GLY A 521 17.33 15.78 -26.74
N GLY A 522 17.82 16.99 -26.53
CA GLY A 522 16.99 18.17 -26.34
C GLY A 522 16.13 18.41 -27.59
N VAL A 523 14.83 18.52 -27.38
CA VAL A 523 13.91 19.02 -28.40
C VAL A 523 14.09 20.54 -28.46
N SER A 524 14.92 21.01 -29.39
CA SER A 524 14.86 22.38 -29.87
C SER A 524 13.58 22.54 -30.68
N GLY A 525 12.61 23.26 -30.13
CA GLY A 525 11.40 23.65 -30.85
C GLY A 525 11.76 24.64 -31.96
N ASP A 526 11.64 24.19 -33.20
CA ASP A 526 11.71 25.02 -34.38
C ASP A 526 10.30 25.61 -34.64
N HIS A 527 10.16 26.92 -34.45
CA HIS A 527 8.98 27.68 -34.87
C HIS A 527 9.13 27.99 -36.37
N GLY A 528 8.41 27.22 -37.19
CA GLY A 528 8.24 27.52 -38.59
C GLY A 528 7.22 28.65 -38.79
N ASP A 529 7.70 29.88 -38.88
CA ASP A 529 6.98 30.99 -39.51
C ASP A 529 7.29 30.99 -41.01
N GLY A 530 6.26 30.71 -41.81
CA GLY A 530 6.31 30.87 -43.26
C GLY A 530 5.95 32.29 -43.67
N GLU A 531 6.89 33.04 -44.25
CA GLU A 531 6.58 34.09 -45.21
C GLU A 531 7.49 33.97 -46.43
N GLY A 532 6.86 34.08 -47.59
CA GLY A 532 7.48 33.79 -48.88
C GLY A 532 8.14 34.99 -49.55
N SER A 533 8.93 34.63 -50.56
CA SER A 533 9.06 35.31 -51.84
C SER A 533 10.07 36.48 -51.99
N ARG A 534 11.15 36.11 -52.70
CA ARG A 534 11.83 36.85 -53.79
C ARG A 534 12.74 38.04 -53.43
N GLY A 535 13.99 37.92 -53.86
CA GLY A 535 14.83 39.06 -54.23
C GLY A 535 16.32 38.80 -54.09
N GLU A 536 16.97 38.50 -55.22
CA GLU A 536 18.35 38.86 -55.64
C GLU A 536 19.29 39.39 -54.53
N GLY A 537 20.44 38.78 -54.22
CA GLY A 537 21.53 38.53 -55.15
C GLY A 537 22.55 39.68 -55.10
N MET A 538 23.50 39.66 -54.16
CA MET A 538 24.84 40.28 -54.31
C MET A 538 25.72 39.91 -53.11
N GLY A 539 26.79 39.15 -53.37
CA GLY A 539 27.81 38.87 -52.37
C GLY A 539 28.82 40.00 -52.25
N VAL A 540 29.48 40.09 -51.10
CA VAL A 540 30.88 40.46 -50.98
C VAL A 540 31.41 39.91 -49.65
N ASP A 541 32.52 39.16 -49.74
CA ASP A 541 33.49 38.98 -48.65
C ASP A 541 33.93 40.34 -48.08
N VAL A 542 34.32 40.39 -46.81
CA VAL A 542 35.65 40.87 -46.34
C VAL A 542 35.75 40.64 -44.82
N LEU A 543 36.68 39.74 -44.47
CA LEU A 543 37.55 39.61 -43.28
C LEU A 543 36.96 39.57 -41.87
#